data_AF-S8CVH0-F1
#
_entry.id   AF-S8CVH0-F1
#
_cell.length_a   1.000
_cell.length_b   1.000
_cell.length_c   1.000
_cell.angle_alpha   90.00
_cell.angle_beta   90.00
_cell.angle_gamma   90.00
#
_symmetry.space_group_name_H-M   'P 1'
#
loop_
_entity.id
_entity.type
_entity.pdbx_description
1 polymer ?
#
loop_
_entity_poly.entity_id
_entity_poly.type
_entity_poly.pdbx_seq_one_letter_code
_entity_poly.pdbx_strand_id
1 'polypeptide(L)'
;YSRRNIPTRVQYRRLSSPAFRGVDEQALEKEAEKKIGWLLKTFLFGTASVIAYKSFPYMGDSVMEQSVLLLQCKDPLLKRMGASRIARFAVDDKKRMKIVELGGIDKLLKTLASAKDDRTRKEALKALVAISKS
;
A
#
# COMPACT_ATOMS: atom_id res chain seq x y z
N TYR A 1 -1.39 -32.07 89.51
CA TYR A 1 -2.19 -32.30 88.29
C TYR A 1 -2.92 -31.01 87.94
N SER A 2 -2.65 -30.51 86.75
CA SER A 2 -3.05 -29.20 86.21
C SER A 2 -4.30 -29.34 85.35
N ARG A 3 -5.22 -28.36 85.36
CA ARG A 3 -6.02 -27.94 84.19
C ARG A 3 -6.77 -26.64 84.49
N ARG A 4 -6.20 -25.52 84.03
CA ARG A 4 -6.92 -24.25 83.82
C ARG A 4 -7.43 -24.25 82.37
N ASN A 5 -8.74 -24.11 82.18
CA ASN A 5 -9.36 -23.90 80.87
C ASN A 5 -9.13 -22.45 80.41
N ILE A 6 -8.52 -22.27 79.24
CA ILE A 6 -8.39 -21.00 78.54
C ILE A 6 -9.22 -21.11 77.26
N PRO A 7 -10.19 -20.23 76.99
CA PRO A 7 -10.84 -20.20 75.68
C PRO A 7 -9.92 -19.48 74.69
N THR A 8 -9.31 -20.23 73.77
CA THR A 8 -8.67 -19.69 72.57
C THR A 8 -9.73 -19.08 71.67
N ARG A 9 -9.91 -17.76 71.76
CA ARG A 9 -10.69 -16.98 70.81
C ARG A 9 -9.85 -16.84 69.54
N VAL A 10 -10.01 -17.77 68.60
CA VAL A 10 -9.42 -17.68 67.26
C VAL A 10 -10.14 -16.55 66.52
N GLN A 11 -9.57 -15.35 66.57
CA GLN A 11 -9.95 -14.27 65.67
C GLN A 11 -9.50 -14.64 64.26
N TYR A 12 -10.41 -15.24 63.49
CA TYR A 12 -10.29 -15.19 62.04
C TYR A 12 -10.42 -13.72 61.62
N ARG A 13 -9.28 -13.07 61.34
CA ARG A 13 -9.29 -11.81 60.59
C ARG A 13 -9.91 -12.10 59.22
N ARG A 14 -11.21 -11.83 59.09
CA ARG A 14 -11.82 -11.59 57.78
C ARG A 14 -11.22 -10.29 57.25
N LEU A 15 -10.14 -10.39 56.47
CA LEU A 15 -9.79 -9.34 55.52
C LEU A 15 -10.72 -9.51 54.30
N SER A 16 -11.95 -9.07 54.46
CA SER A 16 -12.78 -8.68 53.33
C SER A 16 -12.36 -7.25 52.99
N SER A 17 -11.40 -7.07 52.08
CA SER A 17 -11.07 -5.76 51.52
C SER A 17 -11.83 -5.56 50.21
N PRO A 18 -12.87 -4.70 50.15
CA PRO A 18 -13.65 -4.46 48.93
C PRO A 18 -12.89 -3.62 47.90
N ALA A 19 -11.82 -2.94 48.32
CA ALA A 19 -11.10 -1.97 47.49
C ALA A 19 -10.10 -2.60 46.50
N PHE A 20 -9.74 -3.88 46.65
CA PHE A 20 -8.78 -4.54 45.76
C PHE A 20 -9.45 -5.04 44.46
N ARG A 21 -10.72 -5.46 44.53
CA ARG A 21 -11.48 -6.00 43.39
C ARG A 21 -11.70 -4.97 42.27
N GLY A 22 -12.08 -3.74 42.63
CA GLY A 22 -12.39 -2.69 41.64
C GLY A 22 -11.15 -2.15 40.92
N VAL A 23 -9.98 -2.19 41.56
CA VAL A 23 -8.71 -1.77 40.93
C VAL A 23 -8.21 -2.84 39.96
N ASP A 24 -8.35 -4.12 40.31
CA ASP A 24 -8.02 -5.24 39.43
C ASP A 24 -8.96 -5.30 38.21
N GLU A 25 -10.27 -5.06 38.37
CA GLU A 25 -11.23 -5.01 37.26
C GLU A 25 -10.92 -3.86 36.29
N GLN A 26 -10.65 -2.65 36.80
CA GLN A 26 -10.27 -1.51 35.96
C GLN A 26 -8.90 -1.69 35.27
N ALA A 27 -7.97 -2.41 35.89
CA ALA A 27 -6.68 -2.74 35.29
C ALA A 27 -6.84 -3.81 34.19
N LEU A 28 -7.67 -4.82 34.42
CA LEU A 28 -8.01 -5.86 33.45
C LEU A 28 -8.72 -5.31 32.21
N GLU A 29 -9.67 -4.39 32.39
CA GLU A 29 -10.36 -3.70 31.30
C GLU A 29 -9.38 -2.89 30.43
N LYS A 30 -8.48 -2.12 31.05
CA LYS A 30 -7.45 -1.35 30.32
C LYS A 30 -6.46 -2.24 29.56
N GLU A 31 -6.09 -3.38 30.12
CA GLU A 31 -5.25 -4.36 29.41
C GLU A 31 -5.97 -5.01 28.24
N ALA A 32 -7.26 -5.33 28.41
CA ALA A 32 -8.09 -5.87 27.33
C ALA A 32 -8.21 -4.88 26.18
N GLU A 33 -8.48 -3.60 26.46
CA GLU A 33 -8.54 -2.54 25.44
C GLU A 33 -7.21 -2.39 24.69
N LYS A 34 -6.07 -2.41 25.41
CA LYS A 34 -4.74 -2.31 24.80
C LYS A 34 -4.43 -3.51 23.90
N LYS A 35 -4.79 -4.73 24.34
CA LYS A 35 -4.62 -5.96 23.54
C LYS A 35 -5.54 -5.97 22.32
N ILE A 36 -6.81 -5.59 22.48
CA ILE A 36 -7.77 -5.49 21.38
C ILE A 36 -7.33 -4.43 20.37
N GLY A 37 -6.87 -3.26 20.83
CA GLY A 37 -6.35 -2.21 19.96
C GLY A 37 -5.09 -2.65 19.21
N TRP A 38 -4.21 -3.42 19.84
CA TRP A 38 -3.04 -3.98 19.17
C TRP A 38 -3.41 -5.08 18.17
N LEU A 39 -4.33 -5.99 18.51
CA LEU A 39 -4.86 -7.01 17.61
C LEU A 39 -5.53 -6.39 16.38
N LEU A 40 -6.36 -5.36 16.56
CA LEU A 40 -7.00 -4.64 15.47
C LEU A 40 -5.97 -4.03 14.51
N LYS A 41 -4.88 -3.44 15.04
CA LYS A 41 -3.78 -2.95 14.22
C LYS A 41 -3.11 -4.05 13.40
N THR A 42 -2.90 -5.25 13.97
CA THR A 42 -2.33 -6.38 13.21
C THR A 42 -3.25 -6.85 12.09
N PHE A 43 -4.56 -6.88 12.34
CA PHE A 43 -5.55 -7.27 11.33
C PHE A 43 -5.61 -6.25 10.18
N LEU A 44 -5.62 -4.95 10.51
CA LEU A 44 -5.55 -3.88 9.54
C LEU A 44 -4.23 -3.89 8.75
N PHE A 45 -3.10 -4.08 9.42
CA PHE A 45 -1.80 -4.18 8.76
C PHE A 45 -1.73 -5.40 7.83
N GLY A 46 -2.26 -6.54 8.25
CA GLY A 46 -2.32 -7.75 7.43
C GLY A 46 -3.19 -7.57 6.19
N THR A 47 -4.42 -7.07 6.38
CA THR A 47 -5.35 -6.83 5.26
C THR A 47 -4.83 -5.78 4.29
N ALA A 48 -4.29 -4.66 4.80
CA ALA A 48 -3.65 -3.64 3.96
C ALA A 48 -2.45 -4.20 3.19
N SER A 49 -1.63 -5.06 3.82
CA SER A 49 -0.49 -5.70 3.16
C SER A 49 -0.91 -6.60 1.99
N VAL A 50 -1.99 -7.38 2.16
CA VAL A 50 -2.53 -8.24 1.09
C VAL A 50 -3.07 -7.40 -0.07
N ILE A 51 -3.81 -6.34 0.22
CA ILE A 51 -4.33 -5.42 -0.80
C ILE A 51 -3.17 -4.73 -1.52
N ALA A 52 -2.15 -4.27 -0.80
CA ALA A 52 -0.96 -3.66 -1.38
C ALA A 52 -0.24 -4.63 -2.33
N TYR A 53 -0.01 -5.88 -1.90
CA TYR A 53 0.63 -6.89 -2.73
C TYR A 53 -0.13 -7.15 -4.04
N LYS A 54 -1.46 -7.19 -3.98
CA LYS A 54 -2.30 -7.36 -5.18
C LYS A 54 -2.40 -6.11 -6.05
N SER A 55 -2.43 -4.91 -5.46
CA SER A 55 -2.72 -3.67 -6.19
C SER A 55 -1.48 -3.00 -6.78
N PHE A 56 -0.31 -3.16 -6.16
CA PHE A 56 0.95 -2.60 -6.64
C PHE A 56 1.31 -2.99 -8.09
N PRO A 57 1.12 -4.25 -8.55
CA PRO A 57 1.40 -4.60 -9.94
C PRO A 57 0.40 -4.00 -10.95
N TYR A 58 -0.85 -3.72 -10.56
CA TYR A 58 -1.89 -3.20 -11.47
C TYR A 58 -1.93 -1.67 -11.54
N MET A 59 -1.45 -0.96 -10.52
CA MET A 59 -1.36 0.51 -10.57
C MET A 59 -0.40 1.02 -11.66
N GLY A 60 0.59 0.21 -12.07
CA GLY A 60 1.48 0.58 -13.17
C GLY A 60 0.80 0.57 -14.55
N ASP A 61 -0.14 -0.35 -14.76
CA ASP A 61 -0.74 -0.58 -16.07
C ASP A 61 -1.75 0.52 -16.44
N SER A 62 -2.57 0.97 -15.50
CA SER A 62 -3.50 2.08 -15.74
C SER A 62 -2.75 3.39 -16.05
N VAL A 63 -1.61 3.63 -15.39
CA VAL A 63 -0.76 4.81 -15.65
C VAL A 63 -0.05 4.69 -17.01
N MET A 64 0.29 3.48 -17.42
CA MET A 64 0.84 3.19 -18.75
C MET A 64 -0.21 3.47 -19.84
N GLU A 65 -1.44 2.99 -19.66
CA GLU A 65 -2.57 3.29 -20.55
C GLU A 65 -2.82 4.79 -20.67
N GLN A 66 -2.86 5.50 -19.54
CA GLN A 66 -2.97 6.96 -19.54
C GLN A 66 -1.83 7.63 -20.28
N SER A 67 -0.60 7.10 -20.17
CA SER A 67 0.55 7.64 -20.91
C SER A 67 0.39 7.49 -22.42
N VAL A 68 -0.24 6.40 -22.87
CA VAL A 68 -0.60 6.19 -24.28
C VAL A 68 -1.74 7.13 -24.70
N LEU A 69 -2.72 7.41 -23.84
CA LEU A 69 -3.78 8.40 -24.10
C LEU A 69 -3.23 9.83 -24.23
N LEU A 70 -2.20 10.18 -23.46
CA LEU A 70 -1.55 11.50 -23.57
C LEU A 70 -0.93 11.75 -24.95
N LEU A 71 -0.55 10.71 -25.69
CA LEU A 71 -0.07 10.84 -27.08
C LEU A 71 -1.17 11.30 -28.05
N GLN A 72 -2.44 11.07 -27.71
CA GLN A 72 -3.58 11.48 -28.54
C GLN A 72 -4.00 12.94 -28.32
N CYS A 73 -3.54 13.56 -27.22
CA CYS A 73 -3.85 14.95 -26.93
C CYS A 73 -3.31 15.90 -28.01
N LYS A 74 -3.96 17.05 -28.20
CA LYS A 74 -3.51 18.06 -29.18
C LYS A 74 -2.24 18.79 -28.74
N ASP A 75 -2.06 18.96 -27.43
CA ASP A 75 -0.94 19.70 -26.84
C ASP A 75 0.39 18.92 -26.98
N PRO A 76 1.42 19.48 -27.65
CA PRO A 76 2.75 18.88 -27.75
C PRO A 76 3.39 18.56 -26.39
N LEU A 77 3.14 19.35 -25.36
CA LEU A 77 3.70 19.11 -24.02
C LEU A 77 3.16 17.80 -23.42
N LEU A 78 1.86 17.54 -23.59
CA LEU A 78 1.23 16.31 -23.12
C LEU A 78 1.75 15.10 -23.90
N LYS A 79 1.90 15.22 -25.22
CA LYS A 79 2.48 14.15 -26.06
C LYS A 79 3.91 13.82 -25.61
N ARG A 80 4.72 14.84 -25.34
CA ARG A 80 6.09 14.66 -24.84
C ARG A 80 6.12 13.95 -23.48
N MET A 81 5.23 14.33 -22.56
CA MET A 81 5.13 13.66 -21.25
C MET A 81 4.71 12.21 -21.40
N GLY A 82 3.69 11.93 -22.24
CA GLY A 82 3.24 10.57 -22.54
C GLY A 82 4.37 9.72 -23.11
N ALA A 83 5.07 10.21 -24.13
CA ALA A 83 6.21 9.53 -24.74
C ALA A 83 7.33 9.25 -23.73
N SER A 84 7.69 10.25 -22.92
CA SER A 84 8.74 10.10 -21.91
C SER A 84 8.38 9.06 -20.84
N ARG A 85 7.10 9.00 -20.43
CA ARG A 85 6.61 7.99 -19.49
C ARG A 85 6.63 6.59 -20.11
N ILE A 86 6.20 6.45 -21.36
CA ILE A 86 6.23 5.16 -22.08
C ILE A 86 7.66 4.62 -22.14
N ALA A 87 8.64 5.47 -22.45
CA ALA A 87 10.05 5.08 -22.45
C ALA A 87 10.52 4.54 -21.09
N ARG A 88 9.99 5.08 -19.98
CA ARG A 88 10.29 4.62 -18.62
C ARG A 88 9.56 3.34 -18.22
N PHE A 89 8.40 3.05 -18.83
CA PHE A 89 7.67 1.80 -18.57
C PHE A 89 8.20 0.62 -19.38
N ALA A 90 8.84 0.87 -20.53
CA ALA A 90 9.44 -0.13 -21.41
C ALA A 90 10.73 -0.77 -20.86
N VAL A 91 10.73 -1.19 -19.60
CA VAL A 91 11.88 -1.83 -18.91
C VAL A 91 11.84 -3.34 -19.09
N ASP A 92 10.66 -3.94 -18.91
CA ASP A 92 10.44 -5.38 -18.94
C ASP A 92 9.73 -5.81 -20.23
N ASP A 93 9.97 -7.02 -20.73
CA ASP A 93 9.30 -7.56 -21.92
C ASP A 93 7.78 -7.56 -21.80
N LYS A 94 7.25 -7.91 -20.62
CA LYS A 94 5.80 -7.88 -20.36
C LYS A 94 5.22 -6.50 -20.56
N LYS A 95 5.91 -5.46 -20.07
CA LYS A 95 5.47 -4.07 -20.20
C LYS A 95 5.65 -3.57 -21.64
N ARG A 96 6.74 -3.95 -22.31
CA ARG A 96 6.96 -3.66 -23.75
C ARG A 96 5.80 -4.21 -24.57
N MET A 97 5.48 -5.49 -24.40
CA MET A 97 4.35 -6.14 -25.08
C MET A 97 3.02 -5.44 -24.76
N LYS A 98 2.80 -5.05 -23.50
CA LYS A 98 1.57 -4.33 -23.14
C LYS A 98 1.44 -2.98 -23.85
N ILE A 99 2.53 -2.23 -23.98
CA ILE A 99 2.54 -0.98 -24.75
C ILE A 99 2.20 -1.23 -26.22
N VAL A 100 2.67 -2.33 -26.80
CA VAL A 100 2.32 -2.74 -28.17
C VAL A 100 0.84 -3.03 -28.29
N GLU A 101 0.26 -3.83 -27.38
CA GLU A 101 -1.17 -4.15 -27.35
C GLU A 101 -2.06 -2.89 -27.26
N LEU A 102 -1.63 -1.87 -26.53
CA LEU A 102 -2.35 -0.60 -26.38
C LEU A 102 -2.25 0.33 -27.61
N GLY A 103 -1.59 -0.14 -28.68
CA GLY A 103 -1.33 0.63 -29.90
C GLY A 103 -0.35 1.78 -29.65
N GLY A 104 0.54 1.63 -28.66
CA GLY A 104 1.51 2.66 -28.29
C GLY A 104 2.50 2.98 -29.42
N ILE A 105 2.94 1.96 -30.18
CA ILE A 105 3.88 2.12 -31.29
C ILE A 105 3.30 3.04 -32.37
N ASP A 106 2.09 2.76 -32.86
CA ASP A 106 1.44 3.56 -33.90
C ASP A 106 1.26 5.03 -33.47
N LYS A 107 0.86 5.24 -32.21
CA LYS A 107 0.70 6.57 -31.63
C LYS A 107 2.03 7.31 -31.51
N LEU A 108 3.11 6.61 -31.17
CA LEU A 108 4.47 7.16 -31.14
C LEU A 108 4.98 7.52 -32.53
N LEU A 109 4.77 6.65 -33.53
CA LEU A 109 5.12 6.92 -34.93
C LEU A 109 4.35 8.12 -35.48
N LYS A 110 3.04 8.18 -35.22
CA LYS A 110 2.21 9.34 -35.58
C LYS A 110 2.69 10.61 -34.87
N THR A 111 3.09 10.51 -33.61
CA THR A 111 3.66 11.64 -32.87
C THR A 111 4.99 12.09 -33.48
N LEU A 112 5.85 11.15 -33.88
CA LEU A 112 7.13 11.45 -34.50
C LEU A 112 6.96 12.12 -35.88
N ALA A 113 5.99 11.68 -36.67
CA ALA A 113 5.67 12.25 -37.98
C ALA A 113 4.97 13.62 -37.89
N SER A 114 4.11 13.84 -36.89
CA SER A 114 3.28 15.06 -36.77
C SER A 114 3.84 16.12 -35.82
N ALA A 115 4.82 15.81 -34.97
CA ALA A 115 5.34 16.76 -34.01
C ALA A 115 6.20 17.84 -34.68
N LYS A 116 5.79 19.09 -34.49
CA LYS A 116 6.50 20.27 -34.98
C LYS A 116 7.79 20.54 -34.21
N ASP A 117 7.83 20.19 -32.92
CA ASP A 117 8.97 20.45 -32.04
C ASP A 117 9.91 19.24 -31.91
N ASP A 118 11.20 19.53 -31.97
CA ASP A 118 12.28 18.54 -31.91
C ASP A 118 12.30 17.77 -30.58
N ARG A 119 11.89 18.43 -29.49
CA ARG A 119 11.85 17.82 -28.15
C ARG A 119 10.83 16.69 -28.08
N THR A 120 9.62 16.89 -28.61
CA THR A 120 8.60 15.84 -28.69
C THR A 120 9.02 14.72 -29.63
N ARG A 121 9.60 15.03 -30.81
CA ARG A 121 10.15 14.00 -31.71
C ARG A 121 11.23 13.16 -31.03
N LYS A 122 12.15 13.79 -30.28
CA LYS A 122 13.21 13.12 -29.54
C LYS A 122 12.67 12.18 -28.46
N GLU A 123 11.68 12.59 -27.69
CA GLU A 123 11.07 11.73 -26.67
C GLU A 123 10.29 10.56 -27.29
N ALA A 124 9.58 10.80 -28.40
CA ALA A 124 8.90 9.73 -29.15
C ALA A 124 9.91 8.70 -29.69
N LEU A 125 11.03 9.15 -30.25
CA LEU A 125 12.10 8.26 -30.73
C LEU A 125 12.72 7.46 -29.59
N LYS A 126 13.03 8.09 -28.45
CA LYS A 126 13.55 7.37 -27.27
C LYS A 126 12.58 6.29 -26.79
N ALA A 127 11.28 6.56 -26.80
CA ALA A 127 10.28 5.58 -26.43
C ALA A 127 10.27 4.39 -27.40
N LEU A 128 10.33 4.63 -28.71
CA LEU A 128 10.43 3.57 -29.71
C LEU A 128 11.70 2.73 -29.53
N VAL A 129 12.84 3.37 -29.29
CA VAL A 129 14.11 2.67 -29.01
C VAL A 129 14.02 1.85 -27.72
N ALA A 130 13.34 2.33 -26.69
CA ALA A 130 13.14 1.57 -25.46
C ALA A 130 12.26 0.33 -25.69
N ILE A 131 11.23 0.43 -26.53
CA ILE A 131 10.37 -0.70 -26.89
C ILE A 131 11.12 -1.72 -27.77
N SER A 132 12.02 -1.27 -28.64
CA SER A 132 12.76 -2.16 -29.55
C SER A 132 13.91 -2.92 -28.87
N LYS A 133 14.27 -2.58 -27.64
CA LYS A 133 15.29 -3.31 -26.87
C LYS A 133 14.68 -4.63 -26.40
N SER A 134 14.96 -5.68 -27.15
CA SER A 134 14.71 -7.08 -26.76
C SER A 134 15.85 -7.62 -25.92
#